data_AF-A0A9X0A661-F1
#
_entry.id   AF-A0A9X0A661-F1
#
_cell.length_a   1.000
_cell.length_b   1.000
_cell.length_c   1.000
_cell.angle_alpha   90.00
_cell.angle_beta   90.00
_cell.angle_gamma   90.00
#
_symmetry.space_group_name_H-M   'P 1'
#
loop_
_entity.id
_entity.type
_entity.pdbx_description
1 polymer ?
#
loop_
_entity_poly.entity_id
_entity_poly.type
_entity_poly.pdbx_seq_one_letter_code
_entity_poly.pdbx_strand_id
1 'polypeptide(L)'
;MADEKESLVKGRETRRTAGNLMSKLIEDEQEVDDFYKTAFGGFEEESGDEKYATEDEDVDVVDSDFSMSETDEVVDDQADEEPLRKRKKQIIKPYKAPKKDEDASKSNDKESEAKKRRSFENEPREGVRKSTRALTVERAQATKNRFKQEKEKKTLLKQKQPRKFLDMRRLTQEEILAEAKITEEENVASLQAHQQLEADKKKTKIQKVAFKGPVIRFHSLSMPVIEVIEPLVKVDDIEDEEVSDTGNLSAPASKLA
;
A
#
# COMPACT_ATOMS: atom_id res chain seq x y z
N MET A 1 -6.52 57.99 44.81
CA MET A 1 -6.33 57.09 43.66
C MET A 1 -5.92 55.76 44.26
N ALA A 2 -6.77 54.74 44.14
CA ALA A 2 -6.50 53.44 44.75
C ALA A 2 -5.58 52.65 43.82
N ASP A 3 -4.42 52.23 44.32
CA ASP A 3 -3.46 51.41 43.60
C ASP A 3 -4.11 50.07 43.22
N GLU A 4 -4.26 49.83 41.92
CA GLU A 4 -4.66 48.54 41.37
C GLU A 4 -3.53 47.52 41.66
N LYS A 5 -3.74 46.71 42.68
CA LYS A 5 -2.87 45.56 42.97
C LYS A 5 -3.06 44.54 41.85
N GLU A 6 -2.15 44.51 40.88
CA GLU A 6 -2.05 43.41 39.92
C GLU A 6 -1.97 42.08 40.68
N SER A 7 -2.92 41.18 40.39
CA SER A 7 -2.95 39.89 41.06
C SER A 7 -1.73 39.08 40.67
N LEU A 8 -1.09 38.43 41.65
CA LEU A 8 0.06 37.52 41.47
C LEU A 8 -0.19 36.39 40.44
N VAL A 9 -1.44 36.19 40.04
CA VAL A 9 -1.89 35.24 39.02
C VAL A 9 -1.57 35.73 37.60
N LYS A 10 -1.63 37.04 37.32
CA LYS A 10 -1.53 37.60 35.97
C LYS A 10 -0.10 37.81 35.45
N GLY A 11 0.93 37.59 36.27
CA GLY A 11 2.34 37.82 35.89
C GLY A 11 3.27 36.60 36.04
N ARG A 12 2.73 35.42 36.41
CA ARG A 12 3.56 34.22 36.61
C ARG A 12 3.88 33.53 35.28
N GLU A 13 5.07 32.96 35.17
CA GLU A 13 5.44 32.09 34.05
C GLU A 13 4.52 30.87 33.98
N THR A 14 3.90 30.64 32.82
CA THR A 14 2.99 29.52 32.61
C THR A 14 3.75 28.26 32.19
N ARG A 15 3.43 27.12 32.80
CA ARG A 15 3.98 25.82 32.38
C ARG A 15 3.29 25.36 31.09
N ARG A 16 4.08 24.89 30.11
CA ARG A 16 3.57 24.38 28.83
C ARG A 16 2.64 23.16 28.95
N THR A 17 2.78 22.39 30.02
CA THR A 17 2.04 21.13 30.25
C THR A 17 0.96 21.25 31.33
N ALA A 18 0.64 22.48 31.77
CA ALA A 18 -0.40 22.68 32.77
C ALA A 18 -1.78 22.38 32.17
N GLY A 19 -2.51 21.44 32.77
CA GLY A 19 -3.89 21.15 32.37
C GLY A 19 -4.03 20.15 31.22
N ASN A 20 -2.98 19.41 30.84
CA ASN A 20 -3.01 18.49 29.70
C ASN A 20 -4.14 17.44 29.73
N LEU A 21 -4.63 17.07 30.92
CA LEU A 21 -5.70 16.10 31.11
C LEU A 21 -6.98 16.71 31.68
N MET A 22 -7.01 18.04 31.89
CA MET A 22 -8.16 18.69 32.52
C MET A 22 -9.41 18.66 31.63
N SER A 23 -9.25 18.77 30.30
CA SER A 23 -10.39 18.63 29.39
C SER A 23 -11.01 17.24 29.49
N LYS A 24 -10.15 16.20 29.43
CA LYS A 24 -10.58 14.81 29.56
C LYS A 24 -11.29 14.55 30.90
N LEU A 25 -10.77 15.08 32.01
CA LEU A 25 -11.40 14.89 33.32
C LEU A 25 -12.79 15.55 33.37
N ILE A 26 -12.93 16.76 32.81
CA ILE A 26 -14.22 17.46 32.73
C ILE A 26 -15.21 16.68 31.85
N GLU A 27 -14.74 16.11 30.73
CA GLU A 27 -15.54 15.26 29.84
C GLU A 27 -15.97 13.96 30.56
N ASP A 28 -15.06 13.31 31.30
CA ASP A 28 -15.35 12.09 32.07
C ASP A 28 -16.32 12.37 33.26
N GLU A 29 -16.28 13.57 33.86
CA GLU A 29 -17.16 13.99 34.97
C GLU A 29 -18.59 14.31 34.50
N GLN A 30 -18.78 14.72 33.24
CA GLN A 30 -20.12 15.02 32.68
C GLN A 30 -20.99 13.78 32.42
N GLU A 31 -20.60 12.64 32.99
CA GLU A 31 -21.15 11.29 32.80
C GLU A 31 -20.99 10.80 31.36
N VAL A 32 -20.64 9.51 31.23
CA VAL A 32 -20.44 8.82 29.95
C VAL A 32 -21.58 9.15 29.00
N ASP A 33 -21.24 9.84 27.91
CA ASP A 33 -22.12 10.20 26.79
C ASP A 33 -23.14 9.07 26.55
N ASP A 34 -24.42 9.35 26.77
CA ASP A 34 -25.51 8.39 26.52
C ASP A 34 -25.43 7.81 25.09
N PHE A 35 -24.82 8.58 24.18
CA PHE A 35 -24.43 8.13 22.86
C PHE A 35 -23.53 6.89 22.89
N TYR A 36 -22.42 6.88 23.62
CA TYR A 36 -21.51 5.72 23.65
C TYR A 36 -22.05 4.53 24.44
N LYS A 37 -23.09 4.71 25.26
CA LYS A 37 -23.82 3.59 25.88
C LYS A 37 -24.83 2.95 24.95
N THR A 38 -25.37 3.70 23.99
CA THR A 38 -26.52 3.24 23.17
C THR A 38 -26.17 2.99 21.70
N ALA A 39 -25.24 3.75 21.13
CA ALA A 39 -24.83 3.61 19.74
C ALA A 39 -24.16 2.27 19.51
N PHE A 40 -24.56 1.59 18.42
CA PHE A 40 -23.99 0.31 17.98
C PHE A 40 -24.02 -0.82 19.03
N GLY A 41 -24.88 -0.74 20.04
CA GLY A 41 -24.95 -1.73 21.12
C GLY A 41 -24.18 -1.35 22.39
N GLY A 42 -23.57 -0.17 22.42
CA GLY A 42 -22.78 0.31 23.56
C GLY A 42 -21.32 -0.09 23.46
N PHE A 43 -20.44 0.83 23.87
CA PHE A 43 -18.99 0.64 23.86
C PHE A 43 -18.44 0.09 25.19
N GLU A 44 -19.28 -0.56 25.99
CA GLU A 44 -18.88 -1.22 27.24
C GLU A 44 -18.23 -2.58 26.93
N GLU A 45 -17.22 -2.99 27.71
CA GLU A 45 -16.56 -4.28 27.54
C GLU A 45 -17.48 -5.43 27.99
N GLU A 46 -17.95 -6.24 27.05
CA GLU A 46 -18.83 -7.38 27.33
C GLU A 46 -18.02 -8.64 27.73
N SER A 47 -18.47 -9.35 28.76
CA SER A 47 -17.85 -10.61 29.17
C SER A 47 -18.05 -11.68 28.09
N GLY A 48 -16.96 -12.07 27.43
CA GLY A 48 -17.01 -13.04 26.33
C GLY A 48 -16.78 -12.43 24.94
N ASP A 49 -16.44 -11.13 24.87
CA ASP A 49 -15.96 -10.50 23.62
C ASP A 49 -14.59 -11.08 23.23
N GLU A 50 -14.62 -12.07 22.33
CA GLU A 50 -13.42 -12.69 21.78
C GLU A 50 -12.82 -11.81 20.68
N LYS A 51 -11.49 -11.90 20.52
CA LYS A 51 -10.81 -11.16 19.46
C LYS A 51 -11.34 -11.57 18.09
N TYR A 52 -11.71 -10.58 17.27
CA TYR A 52 -12.15 -10.78 15.88
C TYR A 52 -11.27 -11.79 15.12
N ALA A 53 -11.93 -12.79 14.54
CA ALA A 53 -11.36 -13.78 13.65
C ALA A 53 -11.83 -13.48 12.23
N THR A 54 -10.90 -13.46 11.27
CA THR A 54 -11.25 -13.31 9.86
C THR A 54 -11.94 -14.58 9.39
N GLU A 55 -13.15 -14.42 8.87
CA GLU A 55 -13.88 -15.50 8.21
C GLU A 55 -13.39 -15.64 6.76
N ASP A 56 -13.46 -16.84 6.21
CA ASP A 56 -13.16 -17.06 4.79
C ASP A 56 -14.29 -16.41 3.97
N GLU A 57 -14.04 -15.22 3.45
CA GLU A 57 -14.99 -14.49 2.60
C GLU A 57 -15.22 -15.25 1.29
N ASP A 58 -16.49 -15.38 0.91
CA ASP A 58 -16.88 -15.97 -0.37
C ASP A 58 -16.39 -15.09 -1.54
N VAL A 59 -16.22 -15.71 -2.71
CA VAL A 59 -15.83 -14.99 -3.92
C VAL A 59 -16.93 -14.00 -4.29
N ASP A 60 -16.60 -12.71 -4.33
CA ASP A 60 -17.50 -11.63 -4.76
C ASP A 60 -18.07 -11.92 -6.16
N VAL A 61 -19.36 -12.25 -6.21
CA VAL A 61 -20.10 -12.51 -7.47
C VAL A 61 -20.80 -11.23 -7.84
N VAL A 62 -20.29 -10.62 -8.91
CA VAL A 62 -20.84 -9.40 -9.48
C VAL A 62 -21.99 -9.75 -10.44
N ASP A 63 -23.06 -8.96 -10.41
CA ASP A 63 -24.23 -9.10 -11.28
C ASP A 63 -23.86 -8.95 -12.77
N SER A 64 -24.67 -9.55 -13.66
CA SER A 64 -24.38 -9.55 -15.10
C SER A 64 -24.38 -8.15 -15.73
N ASP A 65 -25.12 -7.21 -15.16
CA ASP A 65 -25.25 -5.84 -15.63
C ASP A 65 -24.07 -4.93 -15.22
N PHE A 66 -23.23 -5.33 -14.27
CA PHE A 66 -22.05 -4.55 -13.88
C PHE A 66 -21.05 -4.33 -15.02
N SER A 67 -21.03 -5.26 -15.99
CA SER A 67 -20.19 -5.16 -17.18
C SER A 67 -20.87 -4.47 -18.37
N MET A 68 -22.17 -4.19 -18.27
CA MET A 68 -22.88 -3.40 -19.26
C MET A 68 -22.44 -1.94 -19.12
N SER A 69 -22.24 -1.25 -20.24
CA SER A 69 -21.94 0.17 -20.19
C SER A 69 -23.16 0.91 -19.64
N GLU A 70 -22.92 1.80 -18.67
CA GLU A 70 -23.93 2.68 -18.06
C GLU A 70 -24.76 3.49 -19.09
N THR A 71 -24.31 3.54 -20.35
CA THR A 71 -24.92 4.30 -21.45
C THR A 71 -25.64 3.45 -22.51
N ASP A 72 -25.62 2.10 -22.44
CA ASP A 72 -26.27 1.26 -23.45
C ASP A 72 -27.57 0.63 -22.91
N GLU A 73 -28.58 0.61 -23.77
CA GLU A 73 -29.99 0.44 -23.40
C GLU A 73 -30.31 -0.97 -22.88
N VAL A 74 -31.40 -1.02 -22.11
CA VAL A 74 -32.01 -2.20 -21.49
C VAL A 74 -32.22 -3.29 -22.55
N VAL A 75 -31.44 -4.37 -22.50
CA VAL A 75 -31.77 -5.61 -23.21
C VAL A 75 -32.82 -6.33 -22.37
N ASP A 76 -34.10 -6.02 -22.61
CA ASP A 76 -35.20 -6.82 -22.09
C ASP A 76 -35.14 -8.21 -22.76
N ASP A 77 -34.85 -9.23 -21.95
CA ASP A 77 -34.97 -10.63 -22.33
C ASP A 77 -36.47 -10.98 -22.55
N GLN A 78 -36.99 -10.65 -23.73
CA GLN A 78 -38.17 -11.31 -24.27
C GLN A 78 -37.90 -11.89 -25.66
N ALA A 79 -37.83 -13.23 -25.67
CA ALA A 79 -38.03 -14.13 -26.80
C ALA A 79 -36.95 -14.14 -27.90
N ASP A 80 -36.05 -15.14 -27.89
CA ASP A 80 -36.22 -16.33 -28.74
C ASP A 80 -35.02 -17.31 -28.67
N GLU A 81 -35.35 -18.56 -28.97
CA GLU A 81 -34.60 -19.82 -29.05
C GLU A 81 -33.13 -19.76 -29.56
N GLU A 82 -32.17 -20.29 -28.77
CA GLU A 82 -31.37 -21.51 -29.08
C GLU A 82 -30.13 -21.66 -28.15
N PRO A 83 -29.81 -22.86 -27.64
CA PRO A 83 -28.74 -23.04 -26.66
C PRO A 83 -27.36 -23.27 -27.31
N LEU A 84 -26.58 -22.20 -27.49
CA LEU A 84 -25.17 -22.27 -27.90
C LEU A 84 -24.26 -22.72 -26.74
N ARG A 85 -24.11 -24.05 -26.62
CA ARG A 85 -22.94 -24.84 -26.17
C ARG A 85 -22.07 -24.27 -25.02
N LYS A 86 -22.41 -24.74 -23.82
CA LYS A 86 -21.62 -24.77 -22.58
C LYS A 86 -20.16 -25.22 -22.82
N ARG A 87 -19.18 -24.34 -22.61
CA ARG A 87 -17.76 -24.72 -22.49
C ARG A 87 -17.53 -25.34 -21.10
N LYS A 88 -17.16 -26.61 -21.06
CA LYS A 88 -16.84 -27.37 -19.84
C LYS A 88 -15.66 -26.71 -19.11
N LYS A 89 -15.89 -26.29 -17.86
CA LYS A 89 -14.86 -25.86 -16.90
C LYS A 89 -13.83 -26.99 -16.72
N GLN A 90 -12.55 -26.74 -17.01
CA GLN A 90 -11.47 -27.65 -16.63
C GLN A 90 -11.24 -27.50 -15.12
N ILE A 91 -11.56 -28.57 -14.39
CA ILE A 91 -11.41 -28.68 -12.94
C ILE A 91 -9.91 -28.85 -12.62
N ILE A 92 -9.36 -27.92 -11.84
CA ILE A 92 -8.05 -28.07 -11.20
C ILE A 92 -8.20 -29.15 -10.11
N LYS A 93 -7.37 -30.20 -10.16
CA LYS A 93 -7.25 -31.19 -9.08
C LYS A 93 -6.17 -30.74 -8.09
N PRO A 94 -6.48 -30.37 -6.84
CA PRO A 94 -5.46 -30.13 -5.84
C PRO A 94 -4.95 -31.45 -5.19
N TYR A 95 -3.62 -31.57 -5.21
CA TYR A 95 -2.69 -32.20 -4.26
C TYR A 95 -2.56 -33.73 -4.09
N LYS A 96 -1.29 -34.17 -3.97
CA LYS A 96 -0.89 -35.39 -3.26
C LYS A 96 0.55 -35.26 -2.72
N ALA A 97 0.71 -35.15 -1.40
CA ALA A 97 2.00 -35.30 -0.72
C ALA A 97 2.45 -36.77 -0.74
N PRO A 98 3.72 -37.07 -1.07
CA PRO A 98 4.34 -38.32 -0.65
C PRO A 98 4.85 -38.22 0.80
N LYS A 99 4.77 -39.36 1.48
CA LYS A 99 4.77 -39.57 2.94
C LYS A 99 6.11 -39.22 3.62
N LYS A 100 6.02 -38.88 4.90
CA LYS A 100 7.11 -39.00 5.88
C LYS A 100 7.40 -40.48 6.10
N ASP A 101 8.67 -40.84 6.07
CA ASP A 101 9.18 -42.03 6.75
C ASP A 101 10.44 -41.64 7.52
N GLU A 102 10.47 -42.05 8.79
CA GLU A 102 11.54 -41.85 9.76
C GLU A 102 12.71 -42.83 9.52
N ASP A 103 13.88 -42.41 10.02
CA ASP A 103 15.05 -43.19 10.43
C ASP A 103 15.63 -44.27 9.51
N ALA A 104 16.83 -44.00 8.98
CA ALA A 104 17.98 -44.88 9.18
C ALA A 104 19.29 -44.21 8.69
N SER A 105 20.26 -44.21 9.59
CA SER A 105 21.70 -44.12 9.37
C SER A 105 22.20 -44.74 8.05
N LYS A 106 23.13 -44.06 7.36
CA LYS A 106 24.50 -44.54 7.08
C LYS A 106 25.27 -43.54 6.21
N SER A 107 26.51 -43.33 6.64
CA SER A 107 27.62 -42.72 5.91
C SER A 107 27.76 -43.26 4.49
N ASN A 108 28.09 -42.37 3.56
CA ASN A 108 28.98 -42.70 2.44
C ASN A 108 29.56 -41.41 1.86
N ASP A 109 30.87 -41.28 2.04
CA ASP A 109 31.74 -40.40 1.28
C ASP A 109 31.57 -40.66 -0.22
N LYS A 110 31.23 -39.62 -0.97
CA LYS A 110 31.63 -39.50 -2.38
C LYS A 110 32.00 -38.05 -2.68
N GLU A 111 33.29 -37.82 -2.55
CA GLU A 111 34.04 -36.73 -3.15
C GLU A 111 33.62 -36.56 -4.62
N SER A 112 33.05 -35.40 -4.96
CA SER A 112 32.89 -34.98 -6.34
C SER A 112 33.62 -33.66 -6.53
N GLU A 113 34.61 -33.75 -7.41
CA GLU A 113 35.61 -32.77 -7.77
C GLU A 113 34.98 -31.45 -8.23
N ALA A 114 35.00 -30.44 -7.36
CA ALA A 114 34.57 -29.09 -7.69
C ALA A 114 35.64 -28.40 -8.56
N LYS A 115 35.39 -28.35 -9.87
CA LYS A 115 36.14 -27.48 -10.79
C LYS A 115 36.10 -26.03 -10.28
N LYS A 116 37.26 -25.56 -9.82
CA LYS A 116 37.56 -24.19 -9.38
C LYS A 116 37.22 -23.21 -10.50
N ARG A 117 36.03 -22.58 -10.44
CA ARG A 117 35.71 -21.43 -11.29
C ARG A 117 36.53 -20.25 -10.78
N ARG A 118 37.40 -19.73 -11.66
CA ARG A 118 38.22 -18.54 -11.43
C ARG A 118 37.36 -17.41 -10.87
N SER A 119 37.77 -16.87 -9.73
CA SER A 119 37.25 -15.61 -9.18
C SER A 119 37.54 -14.51 -10.19
N PHE A 120 36.51 -13.97 -10.82
CA PHE A 120 36.63 -12.72 -11.56
C PHE A 120 36.63 -11.59 -10.52
N GLU A 121 37.72 -10.84 -10.48
CA GLU A 121 37.90 -9.61 -9.72
C GLU A 121 36.64 -8.74 -9.84
N ASN A 122 36.08 -8.33 -8.70
CA ASN A 122 34.85 -7.55 -8.62
C ASN A 122 35.18 -6.06 -8.75
N GLU A 123 35.72 -5.67 -9.90
CA GLU A 123 35.89 -4.27 -10.29
C GLU A 123 34.58 -3.79 -10.95
N PRO A 124 33.91 -2.75 -10.41
CA PRO A 124 32.70 -2.23 -11.02
C PRO A 124 33.08 -1.53 -12.33
N ARG A 125 32.95 -2.26 -13.45
CA ARG A 125 33.14 -1.70 -14.78
C ARG A 125 32.09 -0.62 -15.03
N GLU A 126 32.50 0.65 -14.89
CA GLU A 126 31.66 1.81 -15.16
C GLU A 126 31.14 1.71 -16.61
N GLY A 127 29.80 1.62 -16.74
CA GLY A 127 29.12 1.65 -18.04
C GLY A 127 28.40 0.36 -18.48
N VAL A 128 28.41 -0.73 -17.71
CA VAL A 128 27.62 -1.92 -18.07
C VAL A 128 26.20 -1.83 -17.49
N ARG A 129 25.19 -2.00 -18.35
CA ARG A 129 23.76 -2.03 -18.00
C ARG A 129 23.53 -2.89 -16.75
N LYS A 130 23.12 -2.26 -15.64
CA LYS A 130 22.72 -2.93 -14.40
C LYS A 130 21.66 -3.97 -14.76
N SER A 131 22.01 -5.25 -14.73
CA SER A 131 21.07 -6.31 -15.11
C SER A 131 19.88 -6.26 -14.15
N THR A 132 18.67 -6.21 -14.71
CA THR A 132 17.40 -6.20 -13.96
C THR A 132 17.29 -7.38 -13.00
N ARG A 133 17.98 -8.49 -13.30
CA ARG A 133 18.04 -9.70 -12.48
C ARG A 133 18.87 -9.57 -11.20
N ALA A 134 19.97 -8.81 -11.21
CA ALA A 134 20.75 -8.59 -10.00
C ALA A 134 20.01 -7.66 -9.02
N LEU A 135 19.40 -6.59 -9.55
CA LEU A 135 18.63 -5.64 -8.76
C LEU A 135 17.37 -6.28 -8.14
N THR A 136 16.71 -7.19 -8.86
CA THR A 136 15.54 -7.92 -8.31
C THR A 136 15.94 -8.91 -7.23
N VAL A 137 17.11 -9.57 -7.35
CA VAL A 137 17.63 -10.45 -6.29
C VAL A 137 17.99 -9.66 -5.05
N GLU A 138 18.67 -8.51 -5.20
CA GLU A 138 19.01 -7.64 -4.07
C GLU A 138 17.76 -7.10 -3.37
N ARG A 139 16.77 -6.61 -4.13
CA ARG A 139 15.48 -6.18 -3.57
C ARG A 139 14.73 -7.32 -2.88
N ALA A 140 14.72 -8.51 -3.45
CA ALA A 140 14.10 -9.69 -2.84
C ALA A 140 14.82 -10.15 -1.55
N GLN A 141 16.15 -9.97 -1.48
CA GLN A 141 16.91 -10.23 -0.26
C GLN A 141 16.63 -9.16 0.80
N ALA A 142 16.58 -7.89 0.41
CA ALA A 142 16.26 -6.78 1.30
C ALA A 142 14.86 -6.91 1.93
N THR A 143 13.85 -7.31 1.16
CA THR A 143 12.50 -7.56 1.69
C THR A 143 12.50 -8.74 2.67
N LYS A 144 13.16 -9.86 2.33
CA LYS A 144 13.31 -11.01 3.23
C LYS A 144 14.00 -10.65 4.54
N ASN A 145 15.05 -9.83 4.49
CA ASN A 145 15.77 -9.38 5.68
C ASN A 145 14.90 -8.48 6.55
N ARG A 146 14.12 -7.56 5.94
CA ARG A 146 13.14 -6.74 6.68
C ARG A 146 12.09 -7.59 7.40
N PHE A 147 11.52 -8.59 6.71
CA PHE A 147 10.56 -9.52 7.31
C PHE A 147 11.16 -10.32 8.47
N LYS A 148 12.40 -10.80 8.33
CA LYS A 148 13.12 -11.51 9.41
C LYS A 148 13.32 -10.61 10.63
N GLN A 149 13.82 -9.39 10.42
CA GLN A 149 14.04 -8.42 11.51
C GLN A 149 12.73 -8.05 12.21
N GLU A 150 11.64 -7.88 11.47
CA GLU A 150 10.32 -7.60 12.07
C GLU A 150 9.81 -8.78 12.89
N LYS A 151 9.98 -10.01 12.38
CA LYS A 151 9.61 -11.23 13.11
C LYS A 151 10.43 -11.37 14.39
N GLU A 152 11.74 -11.18 14.32
CA GLU A 152 12.65 -11.21 15.48
C GLU A 152 12.28 -10.16 16.52
N LYS A 153 12.02 -8.91 16.10
CA LYS A 153 11.52 -7.85 16.99
C LYS A 153 10.22 -8.24 17.68
N LYS A 154 9.23 -8.76 16.93
CA LYS A 154 7.96 -9.23 17.49
C LYS A 154 8.16 -10.37 18.49
N THR A 155 9.09 -11.29 18.24
CA THR A 155 9.40 -12.36 19.20
C THR A 155 10.09 -11.85 20.45
N LEU A 156 11.05 -10.93 20.34
CA LEU A 156 11.72 -10.32 21.49
C LEU A 156 10.74 -9.51 22.34
N LEU A 157 9.84 -8.74 21.72
CA LEU A 157 8.77 -8.01 22.40
C LEU A 157 7.86 -8.95 23.19
N LYS A 158 7.44 -10.08 22.60
CA LYS A 158 6.60 -11.08 23.28
C LYS A 158 7.33 -11.77 24.46
N GLN A 159 8.63 -12.00 24.35
CA GLN A 159 9.43 -12.58 25.44
C GLN A 159 9.66 -11.61 26.60
N LYS A 160 9.78 -10.30 26.31
CA LYS A 160 9.90 -9.24 27.31
C LYS A 160 8.59 -8.86 27.98
N GLN A 161 7.44 -9.36 27.50
CA GLN A 161 6.17 -9.14 28.20
C GLN A 161 6.14 -9.97 29.49
N PRO A 162 5.72 -9.38 30.62
CA PRO A 162 5.57 -10.14 31.86
C PRO A 162 4.56 -11.27 31.62
N ARG A 163 4.98 -12.53 31.82
CA ARG A 163 4.06 -13.66 31.79
C ARG A 163 3.02 -13.45 32.90
N LYS A 164 1.75 -13.68 32.58
CA LYS A 164 0.62 -13.52 33.52
C LYS A 164 0.89 -14.33 34.79
N PHE A 165 1.29 -13.64 35.86
CA PHE A 165 0.94 -13.76 37.29
C PHE A 165 0.73 -15.13 37.96
N LEU A 166 1.11 -16.27 37.38
CA LEU A 166 0.70 -17.57 37.91
C LEU A 166 1.74 -18.38 38.68
N ASP A 167 2.99 -17.91 38.83
CA ASP A 167 3.91 -18.51 39.81
C ASP A 167 5.06 -17.55 40.10
N MET A 168 4.95 -16.71 41.13
CA MET A 168 6.10 -15.96 41.63
C MET A 168 6.27 -16.17 43.14
N ARG A 169 7.27 -16.98 43.48
CA ARG A 169 8.07 -16.77 44.68
C ARG A 169 8.43 -15.27 44.72
N ARG A 170 8.08 -14.57 45.80
CA ARG A 170 8.44 -13.16 45.96
C ARG A 170 9.96 -13.04 45.90
N LEU A 171 10.44 -12.32 44.88
CA LEU A 171 11.84 -12.02 44.68
C LEU A 171 12.37 -11.28 45.91
N THR A 172 13.54 -11.66 46.41
CA THR A 172 14.16 -11.01 47.57
C THR A 172 14.54 -9.57 47.25
N GLN A 173 14.68 -8.73 48.27
CA GLN A 173 15.04 -7.32 48.07
C GLN A 173 16.38 -7.15 47.35
N GLU A 174 17.35 -8.04 47.59
CA GLU A 174 18.67 -8.01 46.94
C GLU A 174 18.57 -8.27 45.44
N GLU A 175 17.73 -9.23 45.05
CA GLU A 175 17.49 -9.57 43.65
C GLU A 175 16.77 -8.43 42.91
N ILE A 176 15.80 -7.75 43.56
CA ILE A 176 15.15 -6.54 43.00
C ILE A 176 16.18 -5.44 42.77
N LEU A 177 17.10 -5.23 43.71
CA LEU A 177 18.16 -4.22 43.57
C LEU A 177 19.18 -4.60 42.48
N ALA A 178 19.46 -5.89 42.28
CA ALA A 178 20.33 -6.34 41.19
C ALA A 178 19.66 -6.13 39.81
N GLU A 179 18.37 -6.42 39.68
CA GLU A 179 17.61 -6.15 38.46
C GLU A 179 17.52 -4.64 38.17
N ALA A 180 17.33 -3.82 39.21
CA ALA A 180 17.35 -2.36 39.08
C ALA A 180 18.70 -1.83 38.54
N LYS A 181 19.83 -2.40 38.96
CA LYS A 181 21.16 -2.02 38.44
C LYS A 181 21.32 -2.38 36.96
N ILE A 182 20.89 -3.58 36.57
CA ILE A 182 20.98 -4.02 35.16
C ILE A 182 20.12 -3.11 34.28
N THR A 183 18.90 -2.79 34.72
CA THR A 183 18.01 -1.88 33.98
C THR A 183 18.54 -0.45 33.94
N GLU A 184 19.21 0.02 34.99
CA GLU A 184 19.92 1.31 34.99
C GLU A 184 21.03 1.34 33.92
N GLU A 185 21.88 0.31 33.86
CA GLU A 185 22.94 0.19 32.84
C GLU A 185 22.36 0.17 31.42
N GLU A 186 21.29 -0.61 31.18
CA GLU A 186 20.60 -0.65 29.88
C GLU A 186 20.00 0.73 29.50
N ASN A 187 19.39 1.42 30.46
CA ASN A 187 18.82 2.75 30.26
C ASN A 187 19.89 3.79 29.94
N VAL A 188 21.04 3.76 30.64
CA VAL A 188 22.18 4.64 30.39
C VAL A 188 22.77 4.39 28.99
N ALA A 189 22.96 3.13 28.61
CA ALA A 189 23.44 2.76 27.28
C ALA A 189 22.47 3.21 26.17
N SER A 190 21.16 3.02 26.39
CA SER A 190 20.10 3.46 25.47
C SER A 190 20.09 4.99 25.30
N LEU A 191 20.24 5.73 26.41
CA LEU A 191 20.32 7.19 26.39
C LEU A 191 21.56 7.67 25.61
N GLN A 192 22.73 7.05 25.85
CA GLN A 192 23.95 7.38 25.13
C GLN A 192 23.81 7.12 23.62
N ALA A 193 23.22 5.98 23.23
CA ALA A 193 22.95 5.67 21.83
C ALA A 193 22.01 6.68 21.18
N HIS A 194 20.96 7.12 21.90
CA HIS A 194 20.05 8.16 21.41
C HIS A 194 20.78 9.50 21.19
N GLN A 195 21.64 9.91 22.12
CA GLN A 195 22.44 11.13 21.98
C GLN A 195 23.38 11.08 20.77
N GLN A 196 24.01 9.94 20.52
CA GLN A 196 24.85 9.73 19.33
C GLN A 196 24.02 9.87 18.05
N LEU A 197 22.84 9.22 17.97
CA LEU A 197 21.95 9.34 16.83
C LEU A 197 21.46 10.77 16.59
N GLU A 198 21.17 11.54 17.65
CA GLU A 198 20.84 12.96 17.51
C GLU A 198 22.01 13.79 16.99
N ALA A 199 23.23 13.54 17.48
CA ALA A 199 24.43 14.21 17.01
C ALA A 199 24.67 13.92 15.52
N ASP A 200 24.46 12.68 15.08
CA ASP A 200 24.66 12.27 13.70
C ASP A 200 23.56 12.79 12.77
N LYS A 201 22.30 12.87 13.24
CA LYS A 201 21.23 13.58 12.53
C LYS A 201 21.55 15.07 12.33
N LYS A 202 22.19 15.72 13.31
CA LYS A 202 22.63 17.12 13.20
C LYS A 202 23.81 17.29 12.23
N LYS A 203 24.70 16.29 12.13
CA LYS A 203 25.86 16.31 11.21
C LYS A 203 25.49 15.99 9.76
N THR A 204 24.50 15.12 9.55
CA THR A 204 24.09 14.67 8.22
C THR A 204 23.17 15.68 7.54
N LYS A 205 23.74 16.62 6.78
CA LYS A 205 22.96 17.50 5.90
C LYS A 205 22.54 16.73 4.66
N ILE A 206 21.24 16.46 4.49
CA ILE A 206 20.69 15.86 3.28
C ILE A 206 20.91 16.83 2.11
N GLN A 207 21.89 16.55 1.27
CA GLN A 207 22.07 17.28 0.02
C GLN A 207 21.06 16.75 -1.00
N LYS A 208 20.01 17.53 -1.28
CA LYS A 208 19.08 17.23 -2.37
C LYS A 208 19.84 17.37 -3.69
N VAL A 209 20.12 16.26 -4.36
CA VAL A 209 20.72 16.28 -5.69
C VAL A 209 19.65 16.81 -6.65
N ALA A 210 19.81 18.06 -7.10
CA ALA A 210 18.96 18.62 -8.14
C ALA A 210 19.21 17.83 -9.45
N PHE A 211 18.13 17.44 -10.13
CA PHE A 211 18.22 16.76 -11.43
C PHE A 211 18.79 17.73 -12.47
N LYS A 212 19.99 17.44 -12.99
CA LYS A 212 20.71 18.25 -14.00
C LYS A 212 20.48 17.77 -15.45
N GLY A 213 19.40 17.03 -15.70
CA GLY A 213 19.09 16.49 -17.03
C GLY A 213 18.10 17.36 -17.83
N PRO A 214 17.96 17.14 -19.14
CA PRO A 214 16.91 17.75 -19.95
C PRO A 214 15.52 17.43 -19.38
N VAL A 215 14.65 18.44 -19.28
CA VAL A 215 13.27 18.29 -18.77
C VAL A 215 12.28 18.66 -19.86
N ILE A 216 11.38 17.74 -20.21
CA ILE A 216 10.26 17.99 -21.12
C ILE A 216 9.08 18.46 -20.28
N ARG A 217 8.54 19.65 -20.61
CA ARG A 217 7.33 20.21 -19.97
C ARG A 217 6.24 20.33 -21.03
N PHE A 218 5.13 19.63 -20.82
CA PHE A 218 3.95 19.76 -21.68
C PHE A 218 3.14 20.98 -21.25
N HIS A 219 2.67 21.73 -22.23
CA HIS A 219 1.72 22.82 -22.07
C HIS A 219 0.51 22.51 -22.93
N SER A 220 -0.68 22.49 -22.36
CA SER A 220 -1.92 22.41 -23.12
C SER A 220 -2.13 23.72 -23.88
N LEU A 221 -2.40 23.64 -25.18
CA LEU A 221 -2.86 24.77 -25.98
C LEU A 221 -4.34 24.54 -26.30
N SER A 222 -5.17 25.57 -26.12
CA SER A 222 -6.58 25.54 -26.52
C SER A 222 -6.69 25.61 -28.04
N MET A 223 -7.58 24.80 -28.62
CA MET A 223 -7.81 24.74 -30.06
C MET A 223 -8.36 26.08 -30.59
N PRO A 224 -7.79 26.67 -31.65
CA PRO A 224 -8.32 27.90 -32.25
C PRO A 224 -9.65 27.62 -32.96
N VAL A 225 -10.61 28.52 -32.79
CA VAL A 225 -11.93 28.44 -33.44
C VAL A 225 -11.74 28.73 -34.93
N ILE A 226 -12.00 27.72 -35.76
CA ILE A 226 -12.04 27.84 -37.21
C ILE A 226 -13.49 28.17 -37.57
N GLU A 227 -13.75 29.38 -38.04
CA GLU A 227 -15.05 29.73 -38.61
C GLU A 227 -15.18 29.05 -39.98
N VAL A 228 -15.90 27.93 -40.02
CA VAL A 228 -16.27 27.25 -41.27
C VAL A 228 -17.41 28.05 -41.89
N ILE A 229 -17.06 28.89 -42.86
CA ILE A 229 -18.04 29.59 -43.70
C ILE A 229 -18.47 28.60 -44.79
N GLU A 230 -19.48 27.79 -44.52
CA GLU A 230 -20.20 27.06 -45.56
C GLU A 230 -21.41 27.89 -46.01
N PRO A 231 -21.55 28.18 -47.33
CA PRO A 231 -22.74 28.85 -47.83
C PRO A 231 -23.92 27.87 -47.84
N LEU A 232 -24.96 28.19 -47.08
CA LEU A 232 -26.25 27.50 -47.11
C LEU A 232 -26.85 27.58 -48.52
N VAL A 233 -26.84 26.47 -49.25
CA VAL A 233 -27.57 26.33 -50.52
C VAL A 233 -29.05 26.18 -50.17
N LYS A 234 -29.85 27.17 -50.58
CA LYS A 234 -31.32 27.12 -50.49
C LYS A 234 -31.84 26.16 -51.57
N VAL A 235 -32.64 25.19 -51.12
CA VAL A 235 -33.37 24.25 -51.97
C VAL A 235 -34.71 24.91 -52.30
N ASP A 236 -34.88 25.40 -53.52
CA ASP A 236 -36.18 25.82 -54.05
C ASP A 236 -36.40 25.17 -55.43
N ASP A 237 -37.37 24.25 -55.47
CA ASP A 237 -38.33 23.89 -56.51
C ASP A 237 -37.99 24.15 -57.99
N ILE A 238 -37.65 23.09 -58.74
CA ILE A 238 -37.94 22.99 -60.17
C ILE A 238 -38.45 21.58 -60.50
N GLU A 239 -39.64 21.59 -61.08
CA GLU A 239 -40.55 20.50 -61.40
C GLU A 239 -40.01 19.50 -62.44
N ASP A 240 -40.60 18.31 -62.40
CA ASP A 240 -40.36 17.15 -63.24
C ASP A 240 -40.42 17.46 -64.75
N GLU A 241 -39.37 17.11 -65.51
CA GLU A 241 -39.50 16.70 -66.92
C GLU A 241 -38.54 15.55 -67.21
N GLU A 242 -39.14 14.36 -67.30
CA GLU A 242 -38.60 13.14 -67.89
C GLU A 242 -38.30 13.36 -69.38
N VAL A 243 -37.02 13.33 -69.76
CA VAL A 243 -36.64 13.06 -71.16
C VAL A 243 -35.47 12.09 -71.18
N SER A 244 -35.80 10.83 -71.45
CA SER A 244 -34.88 9.79 -71.91
C SER A 244 -34.24 10.21 -73.23
N ASP A 245 -32.91 10.21 -73.34
CA ASP A 245 -32.30 9.62 -74.54
C ASP A 245 -30.81 9.26 -74.39
N THR A 246 -30.61 7.97 -74.66
CA THR A 246 -29.47 7.26 -75.25
C THR A 246 -28.17 8.01 -75.58
N GLY A 247 -27.08 7.51 -74.95
CA GLY A 247 -25.81 7.15 -75.58
C GLY A 247 -25.10 8.13 -76.53
N ASN A 248 -23.93 8.63 -76.12
CA ASN A 248 -22.80 8.61 -77.05
C ASN A 248 -21.44 8.52 -76.34
N LEU A 249 -20.63 7.61 -76.87
CA LEU A 249 -19.23 7.35 -76.56
C LEU A 249 -18.37 8.52 -77.08
N SER A 250 -17.40 9.00 -76.29
CA SER A 250 -16.07 9.36 -76.80
C SER A 250 -15.10 9.69 -75.66
N ALA A 251 -14.24 8.74 -75.32
CA ALA A 251 -12.89 9.07 -74.89
C ALA A 251 -12.03 9.22 -76.15
N PRO A 252 -11.02 10.09 -76.14
CA PRO A 252 -9.70 9.50 -76.19
C PRO A 252 -8.68 10.15 -75.26
N ALA A 253 -7.82 9.28 -74.76
CA ALA A 253 -6.61 9.56 -74.00
C ALA A 253 -5.65 10.49 -74.75
N SER A 254 -5.08 11.45 -74.01
CA SER A 254 -3.80 12.05 -74.34
C SER A 254 -2.71 11.50 -73.42
N LYS A 255 -1.77 10.83 -74.08
CA LYS A 255 -0.61 10.12 -73.56
C LYS A 255 0.61 11.08 -73.60
N LEU A 256 1.59 10.84 -72.72
CA LEU A 256 3.01 11.24 -72.79
C LEU A 256 3.35 12.73 -72.58
N ALA A 257 4.08 13.04 -71.51
CA ALA A 257 5.54 12.88 -71.42
C ALA A 257 5.97 12.78 -69.96
#